data_AF-H2XKQ4-F1
#
_entry.id   AF-H2XKQ4-F1
#
_cell.length_a   1.000
_cell.length_b   1.000
_cell.length_c   1.000
_cell.angle_alpha   90.00
_cell.angle_beta   90.00
_cell.angle_gamma   90.00
#
_symmetry.space_group_name_H-M   'P 1'
#
loop_
_entity.id
_entity.type
_entity.pdbx_description
1 polymer ?
#
loop_
_entity_poly.entity_id
_entity_poly.type
_entity_poly.pdbx_seq_one_letter_code
_entity_poly.pdbx_strand_id
1 'polypeptide(L)'
;MASILAIQKLVDQIKLQLQPVVRVDCVTQDKNIWAGKYLALCPANCNNLTIASLKLWGFLVYTGDSRICQAAIHSGNLNATGGLVKIEKTTGVQKYFGITRNGLTSRSSTFYPSSFQVKPAV
;
A
#
# COMPACT_ATOMS: atom_id res chain seq x y z
N MET A 1 33.94 -12.27 20.23
CA MET A 1 33.50 -11.33 19.17
C MET A 1 32.69 -12.00 18.05
N ALA A 2 32.99 -13.24 17.64
CA ALA A 2 32.20 -13.96 16.61
C ALA A 2 30.75 -14.28 17.02
N SER A 3 30.48 -14.56 18.31
CA SER A 3 29.15 -14.95 18.80
C SER A 3 28.11 -13.81 18.76
N ILE A 4 28.54 -12.56 18.93
CA ILE A 4 27.66 -11.39 18.86
C ILE A 4 27.24 -11.11 17.42
N LEU A 5 28.14 -11.32 16.45
CA LEU A 5 27.86 -11.11 15.03
C LEU A 5 26.83 -12.12 14.49
N ALA A 6 26.86 -13.36 14.97
CA ALA A 6 25.87 -14.39 14.62
C ALA A 6 24.47 -14.04 15.17
N ILE A 7 24.39 -13.56 16.42
CA ILE A 7 23.14 -13.09 17.03
C ILE A 7 22.62 -11.86 16.30
N GLN A 8 23.48 -10.89 15.96
CA GLN A 8 23.06 -9.70 15.21
C GLN A 8 22.53 -10.06 13.82
N LYS A 9 23.18 -11.00 13.12
CA LYS A 9 22.72 -11.50 11.81
C LYS A 9 21.35 -12.19 11.92
N LEU A 10 21.10 -12.93 13.01
CA LEU A 10 19.80 -13.53 13.31
C LEU A 10 18.74 -12.46 13.61
N VAL A 11 19.07 -11.45 14.42
CA VAL A 11 18.19 -10.31 14.71
C VAL A 11 17.84 -9.53 13.44
N ASP A 12 18.80 -9.33 12.54
CA ASP A 12 18.58 -8.66 11.26
C ASP A 12 17.72 -9.52 10.31
N GLN A 13 17.91 -10.84 10.30
CA GLN A 13 17.03 -11.78 9.58
C GLN A 13 15.62 -11.82 10.15
N ILE A 14 15.44 -11.74 11.48
CA ILE A 14 14.14 -11.68 12.14
C ILE A 14 13.45 -10.34 11.81
N LYS A 15 14.17 -9.22 11.83
CA LYS A 15 13.65 -7.92 11.39
C LYS A 15 13.24 -7.91 9.92
N LEU A 16 13.92 -8.69 9.07
CA LEU A 16 13.57 -8.87 7.65
C LEU A 16 12.24 -9.63 7.46
N GLN A 17 11.81 -10.43 8.43
CA GLN A 17 10.50 -11.11 8.42
C GLN A 17 9.38 -10.23 9.02
N LEU A 18 9.73 -9.25 9.85
CA LEU A 18 8.80 -8.31 10.47
C LEU A 18 8.57 -7.10 9.56
N GLN A 19 7.37 -7.00 8.99
CA GLN A 19 7.00 -5.84 8.19
C GLN A 19 6.82 -4.61 9.11
N PRO A 20 7.46 -3.46 8.81
CA PRO A 20 7.28 -2.27 9.62
C PRO A 20 5.83 -1.78 9.55
N VAL A 21 5.29 -1.40 10.69
CA VAL A 21 3.97 -0.75 10.76
C VAL A 21 4.17 0.75 10.53
N VAL A 22 3.59 1.26 9.45
CA VAL A 22 3.64 2.67 9.06
C VAL A 22 2.26 3.28 9.26
N ARG A 23 2.18 4.32 10.09
CA ARG A 23 0.96 5.11 10.24
C ARG A 23 0.84 6.07 9.07
N VAL A 24 -0.28 6.02 8.36
CA VAL A 24 -0.54 6.85 7.18
C VAL A 24 -1.85 7.60 7.37
N ASP A 25 -2.03 8.69 6.64
CA ASP A 25 -3.31 9.40 6.54
C ASP A 25 -4.07 8.99 5.26
N CYS A 26 -5.30 9.49 5.08
CA CYS A 26 -6.11 9.16 3.91
C CYS A 26 -5.55 9.71 2.58
N VAL A 27 -4.56 10.61 2.63
CA VAL A 27 -3.97 11.26 1.45
C VAL A 27 -2.56 10.73 1.12
N THR A 28 -1.99 9.91 2.01
CA THR A 28 -0.66 9.34 1.85
C THR A 28 -0.63 8.44 0.63
N GLN A 29 0.32 8.73 -0.25
CA GLN A 29 0.58 7.97 -1.48
C GLN A 29 1.71 6.98 -1.22
N ASP A 30 1.68 5.84 -1.89
CA ASP A 30 2.71 4.81 -1.71
C ASP A 30 4.12 5.36 -1.99
N LYS A 31 4.30 6.22 -3.00
CA LYS A 31 5.59 6.82 -3.36
C LYS A 31 6.28 7.62 -2.25
N ASN A 32 5.53 8.02 -1.22
CA ASN A 32 6.07 8.73 -0.05
C ASN A 32 6.62 7.77 1.02
N ILE A 33 6.41 6.46 0.86
CA ILE A 33 6.92 5.41 1.74
C ILE A 33 8.11 4.75 1.06
N TRP A 34 9.22 4.58 1.78
CA TRP A 34 10.45 3.98 1.22
C TRP A 34 10.50 2.45 1.41
N ALA A 35 9.73 1.92 2.36
CA ALA A 35 9.72 0.49 2.66
C ALA A 35 9.10 -0.33 1.51
N GLY A 36 9.82 -1.36 1.04
CA GLY A 36 9.37 -2.25 -0.04
C GLY A 36 8.14 -3.09 0.34
N LYS A 37 8.07 -3.54 1.59
CA LYS A 37 6.90 -4.22 2.18
C LYS A 37 6.64 -3.63 3.55
N TYR A 38 5.39 -3.31 3.85
CA TYR A 38 5.02 -2.69 5.12
C TYR A 38 3.54 -2.92 5.43
N LEU A 39 3.21 -2.81 6.72
CA LEU A 39 1.82 -2.76 7.18
C LEU A 39 1.41 -1.30 7.29
N ALA A 40 0.45 -0.87 6.48
CA ALA A 40 -0.12 0.47 6.57
C ALA A 40 -1.25 0.46 7.62
N LEU A 41 -1.15 1.34 8.62
CA LEU A 41 -2.25 1.62 9.55
C LEU A 41 -3.05 2.81 9.03
N CYS A 42 -4.24 2.54 8.50
CA CYS A 42 -5.14 3.51 7.92
C CYS A 42 -6.20 4.00 8.94
N PRO A 43 -6.51 5.30 8.97
CA PRO A 43 -7.63 5.82 9.75
C PRO A 43 -8.98 5.46 9.10
N ALA A 44 -10.06 5.66 9.83
CA ALA A 44 -11.43 5.50 9.33
C ALA A 44 -11.79 6.57 8.29
N ASN A 45 -12.82 6.29 7.49
CA ASN A 45 -13.48 7.20 6.55
C ASN A 45 -12.61 7.72 5.39
N CYS A 46 -11.58 6.97 4.99
CA CYS A 46 -10.77 7.30 3.81
C CYS A 46 -11.50 7.10 2.46
N ASN A 47 -12.77 6.68 2.48
CA ASN A 47 -13.63 6.52 1.31
C ASN A 47 -14.42 7.78 0.93
N ASN A 48 -14.24 8.91 1.64
CA ASN A 48 -15.01 10.13 1.37
C ASN A 48 -14.68 10.70 -0.03
N LEU A 49 -15.68 10.66 -0.92
CA LEU A 49 -15.62 10.99 -2.34
C LEU A 49 -15.53 12.50 -2.61
N THR A 50 -15.55 13.35 -1.58
CA THR A 50 -15.62 14.82 -1.71
C THR A 50 -14.29 15.50 -2.10
N ILE A 51 -13.21 14.75 -2.32
CA ILE A 51 -11.98 15.33 -2.86
C ILE A 51 -11.86 14.95 -4.33
N ALA A 52 -12.06 15.94 -5.19
CA ALA A 52 -11.91 15.94 -6.66
C ALA A 52 -10.49 15.56 -7.17
N SER A 53 -9.70 14.83 -6.38
CA SER A 53 -8.50 14.12 -6.82
C SER A 53 -8.38 12.79 -6.09
N LEU A 54 -9.27 11.85 -6.41
CA LEU A 54 -9.02 10.43 -6.15
C LEU A 54 -7.80 10.04 -6.99
N LYS A 55 -6.59 10.25 -6.44
CA LYS A 55 -5.35 9.67 -6.97
C LYS A 55 -5.40 8.19 -6.68
N LEU A 56 -6.16 7.50 -7.51
CA LEU A 56 -6.37 6.08 -7.44
C LEU A 56 -6.35 5.57 -8.88
N TRP A 57 -5.28 4.86 -9.22
CA TRP A 57 -5.05 4.36 -10.56
C TRP A 57 -4.77 2.87 -10.51
N GLY A 58 -5.45 2.11 -11.36
CA GLY A 58 -5.27 0.67 -11.49
C GLY A 58 -6.20 -0.20 -10.64
N PHE A 59 -6.05 -1.50 -10.85
CA PHE A 59 -6.82 -2.59 -10.24
C PHE A 59 -5.89 -3.79 -10.12
N LEU A 60 -5.92 -4.47 -8.97
CA LEU A 60 -4.94 -5.49 -8.52
C LEU A 60 -3.52 -4.95 -8.31
N VAL A 61 -3.04 -4.13 -9.24
CA VAL A 61 -1.80 -3.36 -9.18
C VAL A 61 -2.16 -1.89 -9.28
N TYR A 62 -1.69 -1.10 -8.33
CA TYR A 62 -1.90 0.35 -8.27
C TYR A 62 -0.61 1.10 -8.58
N THR A 63 -0.71 2.28 -9.18
CA THR A 63 0.45 3.15 -9.38
C THR A 63 1.00 3.65 -8.04
N GLY A 64 2.30 3.92 -7.94
CA GLY A 64 2.91 4.41 -6.71
C GLY A 64 2.40 5.77 -6.24
N ASP A 65 1.82 6.60 -7.09
CA ASP A 65 1.15 7.85 -6.68
C ASP A 65 -0.30 7.68 -6.24
N SER A 66 -0.79 6.45 -6.17
CA SER A 66 -2.12 6.17 -5.63
C SER A 66 -2.14 6.22 -4.10
N ARG A 67 -3.27 6.68 -3.54
CA ARG A 67 -3.49 6.76 -2.08
C ARG A 67 -3.65 5.37 -1.48
N ILE A 68 -2.86 5.05 -0.46
CA ILE A 68 -2.74 3.69 0.10
C ILE A 68 -4.08 3.20 0.66
N CYS A 69 -4.72 3.98 1.54
CA CYS A 69 -5.95 3.56 2.21
C CYS A 69 -7.13 3.45 1.25
N GLN A 70 -7.18 4.32 0.23
CA GLN A 70 -8.20 4.22 -0.82
C GLN A 70 -7.99 2.99 -1.69
N ALA A 71 -6.76 2.69 -2.08
CA ALA A 71 -6.43 1.47 -2.81
C ALA A 71 -6.79 0.21 -2.00
N ALA A 72 -6.60 0.25 -0.69
CA ALA A 72 -6.95 -0.85 0.20
C ALA A 72 -8.46 -1.07 0.34
N ILE A 73 -9.24 0.01 0.44
CA ILE A 73 -10.70 -0.07 0.43
C ILE A 73 -11.19 -0.53 -0.95
N HIS A 74 -10.65 0.05 -2.01
CA HIS A 74 -10.97 -0.31 -3.40
C HIS A 74 -10.66 -1.77 -3.72
N SER A 75 -9.56 -2.34 -3.20
CA SER A 75 -9.23 -3.76 -3.39
C SER A 75 -10.15 -4.69 -2.58
N GLY A 76 -10.75 -4.19 -1.51
CA GLY A 76 -11.57 -4.96 -0.57
C GLY A 76 -10.76 -5.60 0.56
N ASN A 77 -9.49 -5.25 0.70
CA ASN A 77 -8.65 -5.71 1.82
C ASN A 77 -8.78 -4.84 3.07
N LEU A 78 -9.49 -3.71 2.96
CA LEU A 78 -9.80 -2.81 4.05
C LEU A 78 -11.24 -2.31 3.91
N ASN A 79 -11.90 -2.03 5.02
CA ASN A 79 -13.23 -1.42 5.04
C ASN A 79 -13.14 0.07 5.43
N ALA A 80 -14.27 0.78 5.42
CA ALA A 80 -14.29 2.20 5.76
C ALA A 80 -13.93 2.50 7.23
N THR A 81 -13.90 1.51 8.13
CA THR A 81 -13.50 1.72 9.53
C THR A 81 -11.99 1.87 9.71
N GLY A 82 -11.20 1.65 8.65
CA GLY A 82 -9.73 1.70 8.73
C GLY A 82 -9.15 0.43 9.36
N GLY A 83 -7.87 0.49 9.72
CA GLY A 83 -7.13 -0.64 10.29
C GLY A 83 -5.83 -0.95 9.54
N LEU A 84 -5.29 -2.14 9.81
CA LEU A 84 -4.04 -2.60 9.21
C LEU A 84 -4.28 -3.26 7.85
N VAL A 85 -3.44 -2.92 6.89
CA VAL A 85 -3.40 -3.57 5.57
C VAL A 85 -1.95 -3.76 5.13
N LYS A 86 -1.67 -4.86 4.42
CA LYS A 86 -0.34 -5.15 3.90
C LYS A 86 -0.14 -4.53 2.53
N ILE A 87 0.98 -3.83 2.35
CA ILE A 87 1.39 -3.22 1.09
C ILE A 87 2.70 -3.85 0.63
N GLU A 88 2.74 -4.24 -0.65
CA GLU A 88 3.93 -4.76 -1.31
C GLU A 88 4.22 -3.92 -2.56
N LYS A 89 5.31 -3.15 -2.51
CA LYS A 89 5.78 -2.38 -3.66
C LYS A 89 6.38 -3.28 -4.72
N THR A 90 6.12 -2.95 -5.97
CA THR A 90 6.68 -3.63 -7.15
C THR A 90 7.13 -2.60 -8.18
N THR A 91 7.79 -3.06 -9.23
CA THR A 91 8.09 -2.23 -10.39
C THR A 91 6.80 -1.80 -11.10
N GLY A 92 6.91 -0.69 -11.83
CA GLY A 92 5.89 -0.21 -12.75
C GLY A 92 5.44 -1.24 -13.78
N VAL A 93 4.16 -1.23 -14.14
CA VAL A 93 3.64 -1.96 -15.32
C VAL A 93 3.35 -0.98 -16.47
N GLN A 94 3.27 -1.51 -17.69
CA GLN A 94 3.01 -0.69 -18.89
C GLN A 94 1.59 -0.13 -18.95
N LYS A 95 0.62 -0.82 -18.36
CA LYS A 95 -0.79 -0.43 -18.38
C LYS A 95 -1.50 -0.85 -17.10
N TYR A 96 -2.31 0.05 -16.57
CA TYR A 96 -3.15 -0.13 -15.41
C TYR A 96 -4.61 0.00 -15.84
N PHE A 97 -5.45 -0.92 -15.39
CA PHE A 97 -6.89 -0.90 -15.67
C PHE A 97 -7.63 -0.28 -14.49
N GLY A 98 -8.41 0.77 -14.74
CA GLY A 98 -9.30 1.38 -13.75
C GLY A 98 -10.67 0.72 -13.75
N ILE A 99 -11.25 0.51 -12.57
CA ILE A 99 -12.60 -0.01 -12.39
C ILE A 99 -13.29 0.68 -11.22
N THR A 100 -14.60 0.44 -11.06
CA THR A 100 -15.33 0.78 -9.82
C THR A 100 -15.49 -0.47 -8.96
N ARG A 101 -15.03 -0.40 -7.71
CA ARG A 101 -15.16 -1.49 -6.72
C ARG A 101 -15.25 -0.92 -5.30
N ASN A 102 -16.07 -1.53 -4.45
CA ASN A 102 -16.27 -1.14 -3.04
C ASN A 102 -16.58 0.35 -2.84
N GLY A 103 -17.40 0.92 -3.74
CA GLY A 103 -17.81 2.33 -3.68
C GLY A 103 -16.74 3.34 -4.09
N LEU A 104 -15.58 2.90 -4.57
CA LEU A 104 -14.51 3.74 -5.10
C LEU A 104 -14.28 3.45 -6.59
N THR A 105 -13.90 4.47 -7.35
CA THR A 105 -13.54 4.33 -8.77
C THR A 105 -12.07 4.65 -8.95
N SER A 106 -11.31 3.69 -9.49
CA SER A 106 -9.94 3.90 -9.95
C SER A 106 -9.90 4.24 -11.44
N ARG A 107 -8.88 4.98 -11.85
CA ARG A 107 -8.65 5.37 -13.25
C ARG A 107 -7.65 4.43 -13.92
N SER A 108 -7.79 4.25 -15.24
CA SER A 108 -6.78 3.57 -16.04
C SER A 108 -5.57 4.49 -16.25
N SER A 109 -4.36 3.93 -16.28
CA SER A 109 -3.13 4.65 -16.55
C SER A 109 -2.27 3.88 -17.55
N THR A 110 -1.40 4.58 -18.27
CA THR A 110 -0.29 3.97 -19.02
C THR A 110 0.87 3.71 -18.05
N PHE A 111 2.11 3.73 -18.53
CA PHE A 111 3.29 3.44 -17.71
C PHE A 111 3.43 4.40 -16.52
N TYR A 112 3.75 3.83 -15.36
CA TYR A 112 4.16 4.57 -14.16
C TYR A 112 5.33 3.81 -13.52
N PRO A 113 6.42 4.48 -13.08
CA PRO A 113 7.67 3.81 -12.72
C PRO A 113 7.61 2.90 -11.48
N SER A 114 6.65 3.14 -10.58
CA SER A 114 6.45 2.35 -9.37
C SER A 114 5.02 1.85 -9.23
N SER A 115 4.87 0.68 -8.63
CA SER A 115 3.56 0.09 -8.36
C SER A 115 3.50 -0.41 -6.94
N PHE A 116 2.30 -0.71 -6.48
CA PHE A 116 2.10 -1.53 -5.29
C PHE A 116 0.88 -2.43 -5.43
N GLN A 117 0.89 -3.51 -4.66
CA GLN A 117 -0.24 -4.40 -4.47
C GLN A 117 -0.71 -4.32 -3.03
N VAL A 118 -2.02 -4.43 -2.85
CA VAL A 118 -2.64 -4.55 -1.55
C VAL A 118 -2.87 -6.04 -1.26
N LYS A 119 -2.49 -6.49 -0.06
CA LYS A 119 -2.73 -7.84 0.45
C LYS A 119 -3.47 -7.77 1.78
N PRO A 120 -4.19 -8.83 2.17
CA PRO A 120 -4.65 -8.99 3.54
C PRO A 120 -3.49 -8.86 4.53
N ALA A 121 -3.75 -8.24 5.69
CA ALA A 121 -2.78 -8.18 6.78
C ALA A 121 -2.68 -9.49 7.58
N VAL A 122 -3.61 -10.43 7.37
CA VAL A 122 -3.75 -11.71 8.08
C VAL A 122 -3.85 -12.84 7.06
#